data_AF-A0A9E5SHE7-F1
#
_entry.id   AF-A0A9E5SHE7-F1
#
_cell.length_a   1.000
_cell.length_b   1.000
_cell.length_c   1.000
_cell.angle_alpha   90.00
_cell.angle_beta   90.00
_cell.angle_gamma   90.00
#
_symmetry.space_group_name_H-M   'P 1'
#
loop_
_entity.id
_entity.type
_entity.pdbx_description
1 polymer ?
#
loop_
_entity_poly.entity_id
_entity_poly.type
_entity_poly.pdbx_seq_one_letter_code
_entity_poly.pdbx_strand_id
1 'polypeptide(L)'
;MSKELYYKPSGKFNPIGFFALFLITVVTGSLTSLLYLFLVVKIPSAKLSLFLPFLMGGLLGAISCQIARFFKIRNRITIIVSAGLGIIVYNYIKWAFFISYIFNDSYISDFTKIVTDPEYMFDSIKLINKYGTWGFNDDVAVTGAVLAVIWIVEFLILLGVHLAVLKDGSSVPFIESENAWAHKSNVTFYATYFSVNEMRGRIEQNPKILLDYIQSPTDLYSQNHVEINIFHSSDFNENYIDVSEVTVTKKKSKEDRSVKRIMKYFSVSRDVASSLFEKYDMPLQRH
;
A
#
# COMPACT_ATOMS: atom_id res chain seq x y z
N MET A 1 27.04 16.47 -12.49
CA MET A 1 25.58 16.33 -12.27
C MET A 1 25.32 16.54 -10.79
N SER A 2 24.54 17.56 -10.41
CA SER A 2 24.11 17.69 -9.01
C SER A 2 23.32 16.43 -8.64
N LYS A 3 23.82 15.64 -7.68
CA LYS A 3 23.08 14.47 -7.18
C LYS A 3 21.77 15.00 -6.59
N GLU A 4 20.62 14.51 -7.08
CA GLU A 4 19.35 14.88 -6.44
C GLU A 4 19.41 14.45 -4.97
N LEU A 5 19.00 15.36 -4.07
CA LEU A 5 19.09 15.13 -2.62
C LEU A 5 18.22 13.96 -2.16
N TYR A 6 17.15 13.66 -2.89
CA TYR A 6 16.21 12.59 -2.58
C TYR A 6 16.03 11.66 -3.77
N TYR A 7 15.75 10.39 -3.49
CA TYR A 7 15.42 9.44 -4.54
C TYR A 7 14.18 9.87 -5.31
N LYS A 8 14.30 9.84 -6.63
CA LYS A 8 13.21 10.05 -7.57
C LYS A 8 13.21 8.89 -8.57
N PRO A 9 12.09 8.16 -8.72
CA PRO A 9 12.01 7.09 -9.69
C PRO A 9 12.18 7.63 -11.11
N SER A 10 12.86 6.87 -11.97
CA SER A 10 13.12 7.26 -13.37
C SER A 10 11.85 7.47 -14.22
N GLY A 11 10.68 7.04 -13.74
CA GLY A 11 9.40 7.24 -14.43
C GLY A 11 9.24 6.43 -15.72
N LYS A 12 10.19 5.55 -16.06
CA LYS A 12 10.12 4.70 -17.26
C LYS A 12 8.86 3.85 -17.25
N PHE A 13 8.11 3.90 -18.34
CA PHE A 13 6.93 3.06 -18.54
C PHE A 13 7.36 1.60 -18.73
N ASN A 14 6.66 0.68 -18.05
CA ASN A 14 6.85 -0.77 -18.20
C ASN A 14 5.55 -1.39 -18.74
N PRO A 15 5.44 -1.65 -20.05
CA PRO A 15 4.23 -2.22 -20.64
C PRO A 15 3.89 -3.60 -20.09
N ILE A 16 4.87 -4.48 -19.94
CA ILE A 16 4.67 -5.84 -19.44
C ILE A 16 4.17 -5.80 -17.99
N GLY A 17 4.81 -4.98 -17.15
CA GLY A 17 4.38 -4.77 -15.78
C GLY A 17 2.98 -4.17 -15.69
N PHE A 18 2.63 -3.23 -16.58
CA PHE A 18 1.29 -2.64 -16.64
C PHE A 18 0.21 -3.71 -16.90
N PHE A 19 0.38 -4.54 -17.93
CA PHE A 19 -0.60 -5.59 -18.25
C PHE A 19 -0.63 -6.70 -17.20
N ALA A 20 0.53 -7.10 -16.67
CA ALA A 20 0.60 -8.11 -15.63
C ALA A 20 -0.11 -7.65 -14.34
N LEU A 21 0.15 -6.43 -13.89
CA LEU A 21 -0.53 -5.85 -12.73
C LEU A 21 -2.05 -5.78 -12.97
N PHE A 22 -2.48 -5.26 -14.12
CA PHE A 22 -3.89 -5.16 -14.48
C PHE A 22 -4.58 -6.53 -14.44
N LEU A 23 -4.05 -7.52 -15.15
CA LEU A 23 -4.63 -8.87 -15.23
C LEU A 23 -4.67 -9.55 -13.86
N ILE A 24 -3.60 -9.45 -13.07
CA ILE A 24 -3.56 -10.07 -11.74
C ILE A 24 -4.57 -9.40 -10.81
N THR A 25 -4.71 -8.07 -10.84
CA THR A 25 -5.75 -7.37 -10.07
C THR A 25 -7.15 -7.83 -10.50
N VAL A 26 -7.41 -8.01 -11.79
CA VAL A 26 -8.71 -8.52 -12.28
C VAL A 26 -8.98 -9.94 -11.78
N VAL A 27 -8.04 -10.85 -11.98
CA VAL A 27 -8.22 -12.27 -11.63
C VAL A 27 -8.35 -12.44 -10.11
N THR A 28 -7.42 -11.89 -9.33
CA THR A 28 -7.45 -12.02 -7.87
C THR A 28 -8.62 -11.26 -7.24
N GLY A 29 -8.98 -10.09 -7.79
CA GLY A 29 -10.17 -9.34 -7.39
C GLY A 29 -11.46 -10.13 -7.66
N SER A 30 -11.57 -10.75 -8.83
CA SER A 30 -12.75 -11.55 -9.19
C SER A 30 -12.89 -12.79 -8.30
N LEU A 31 -11.80 -13.52 -8.05
CA LEU A 31 -11.81 -14.69 -7.16
C LEU A 31 -12.16 -14.31 -5.71
N THR A 32 -11.55 -13.25 -5.18
CA THR A 32 -11.85 -12.77 -3.82
C THR A 32 -13.26 -12.20 -3.70
N SER A 33 -13.85 -11.71 -4.80
CA SER A 33 -15.23 -11.21 -4.81
C SER A 33 -16.27 -12.30 -4.57
N LEU A 34 -16.02 -13.55 -4.98
CA LEU A 34 -16.91 -14.67 -4.64
C LEU A 34 -16.95 -14.93 -3.13
N LEU A 35 -15.79 -14.85 -2.47
CA LEU A 35 -15.72 -14.96 -1.01
C LEU A 35 -16.46 -13.80 -0.32
N TYR A 36 -16.31 -12.58 -0.83
CA TYR A 36 -17.06 -11.42 -0.36
C TYR A 36 -18.57 -11.65 -0.43
N LEU A 37 -19.07 -12.02 -1.61
CA LEU A 37 -20.50 -12.21 -1.83
C LEU A 37 -21.05 -13.34 -0.97
N PHE A 38 -20.32 -14.44 -0.84
CA PHE A 38 -20.67 -15.53 0.05
C PHE A 38 -20.85 -15.05 1.51
N LEU A 39 -19.93 -14.23 2.01
CA LEU A 39 -20.00 -13.70 3.38
C LEU A 39 -21.18 -12.74 3.57
N VAL A 40 -21.42 -11.84 2.61
CA VAL A 40 -22.52 -10.86 2.68
C VAL A 40 -23.88 -11.56 2.64
N VAL A 41 -24.02 -12.62 1.83
CA VAL A 41 -25.25 -13.41 1.76
C VAL A 41 -25.49 -14.21 3.04
N LYS A 42 -24.45 -14.84 3.59
CA LYS A 42 -24.59 -15.68 4.79
C LYS A 42 -24.72 -14.89 6.09
N ILE A 43 -24.19 -13.68 6.13
CA ILE A 43 -24.23 -12.81 7.29
C ILE A 43 -24.73 -11.42 6.83
N PRO A 44 -26.05 -11.26 6.62
CA PRO A 44 -26.63 -10.01 6.17
C PRO A 44 -26.46 -8.93 7.25
N SER A 45 -25.41 -8.13 7.14
CA SER A 45 -25.10 -7.09 8.12
C SER A 45 -24.45 -5.90 7.43
N ALA A 46 -25.06 -4.71 7.59
CA ALA A 46 -24.52 -3.45 7.08
C ALA A 46 -23.07 -3.21 7.50
N LYS A 47 -22.74 -3.55 8.76
CA LYS A 47 -21.40 -3.36 9.33
C LYS A 47 -20.39 -4.27 8.65
N LEU A 48 -20.77 -5.53 8.36
CA LEU A 48 -19.92 -6.48 7.66
C LEU A 48 -19.69 -6.04 6.21
N SER A 49 -20.75 -5.65 5.50
CA SER A 49 -20.66 -5.16 4.11
C SER A 49 -19.79 -3.91 3.98
N LEU A 50 -19.75 -3.04 5.00
CA LEU A 50 -18.86 -1.87 5.01
C LEU A 50 -17.42 -2.22 5.42
N PHE A 51 -17.22 -3.23 6.26
CA PHE A 51 -15.89 -3.65 6.73
C PHE A 51 -15.12 -4.49 5.70
N LEU A 52 -15.80 -5.39 4.99
CA LEU A 52 -15.17 -6.27 4.00
C LEU A 52 -14.42 -5.54 2.86
N PRO A 53 -14.89 -4.39 2.32
CA PRO A 53 -14.14 -3.57 1.37
C PRO A 53 -12.78 -3.12 1.88
N PHE A 54 -12.62 -2.84 3.19
CA PHE A 54 -11.32 -2.53 3.77
C PHE A 54 -10.38 -3.74 3.70
N LEU A 55 -10.86 -4.92 4.12
CA LEU A 55 -10.06 -6.15 4.09
C LEU A 55 -9.65 -6.53 2.67
N MET A 56 -10.60 -6.51 1.73
CA MET A 56 -10.33 -6.82 0.32
C MET A 56 -9.40 -5.81 -0.32
N GLY A 57 -9.65 -4.51 -0.12
CA GLY A 57 -8.78 -3.45 -0.62
C GLY A 57 -7.35 -3.61 -0.12
N GLY A 58 -7.18 -3.92 1.17
CA GLY A 58 -5.87 -4.16 1.77
C GLY A 58 -5.16 -5.38 1.19
N LEU A 59 -5.85 -6.53 1.11
CA LEU A 59 -5.31 -7.77 0.56
C LEU A 59 -4.89 -7.61 -0.91
N LEU A 60 -5.80 -7.09 -1.74
CA LEU A 60 -5.55 -6.87 -3.16
C LEU A 60 -4.46 -5.82 -3.39
N GLY A 61 -4.37 -4.80 -2.53
CA GLY A 61 -3.32 -3.79 -2.56
C GLY A 61 -1.94 -4.39 -2.26
N ALA A 62 -1.86 -5.29 -1.28
CA ALA A 62 -0.63 -6.01 -0.95
C ALA A 62 -0.18 -6.94 -2.08
N ILE A 63 -1.10 -7.71 -2.69
CA ILE A 63 -0.80 -8.53 -3.87
C ILE A 63 -0.29 -7.64 -5.01
N SER A 64 -1.01 -6.56 -5.32
CA SER A 64 -0.66 -5.60 -6.38
C SER A 64 0.72 -4.98 -6.15
N CYS A 65 1.07 -4.70 -4.90
CA CYS A 65 2.40 -4.22 -4.53
C CYS A 65 3.49 -5.24 -4.87
N GLN A 66 3.29 -6.51 -4.52
CA GLN A 66 4.29 -7.54 -4.82
C GLN A 66 4.48 -7.74 -6.32
N ILE A 67 3.41 -7.66 -7.11
CA ILE A 67 3.50 -7.68 -8.57
C ILE A 67 4.23 -6.45 -9.10
N ALA A 68 3.90 -5.25 -8.62
CA ALA A 68 4.60 -4.04 -9.03
C ALA A 68 6.10 -4.10 -8.73
N ARG A 69 6.49 -4.69 -7.58
CA ARG A 69 7.90 -4.93 -7.23
C ARG A 69 8.55 -5.99 -8.13
N PHE A 70 7.88 -7.11 -8.36
CA PHE A 70 8.39 -8.19 -9.19
C PHE A 70 8.67 -7.71 -10.63
N PHE A 71 7.73 -6.97 -11.22
CA PHE A 71 7.88 -6.37 -12.54
C PHE A 71 8.64 -5.05 -12.54
N LYS A 72 9.19 -4.60 -11.39
CA LYS A 72 10.04 -3.40 -11.30
C LYS A 72 9.34 -2.15 -11.86
N ILE A 73 8.04 -2.01 -11.60
CA ILE A 73 7.26 -0.86 -12.04
C ILE A 73 7.60 0.32 -11.13
N ARG A 74 8.18 1.38 -11.71
CA ARG A 74 8.67 2.57 -10.99
C ARG A 74 7.79 3.80 -11.22
N ASN A 75 7.06 3.80 -12.33
CA ASN A 75 6.18 4.90 -12.68
C ASN A 75 4.89 4.80 -11.87
N ARG A 76 4.68 5.78 -11.00
CA ARG A 76 3.51 5.85 -10.12
C ARG A 76 2.19 5.94 -10.88
N ILE A 77 2.16 6.65 -12.01
CA ILE A 77 0.96 6.77 -12.85
C ILE A 77 0.63 5.41 -13.47
N THR A 78 1.63 4.68 -13.97
CA THR A 78 1.45 3.32 -14.50
C THR A 78 0.84 2.37 -13.47
N ILE A 79 1.35 2.40 -12.24
CA ILE A 79 0.83 1.58 -11.13
C ILE A 79 -0.64 1.94 -10.85
N ILE A 80 -0.94 3.23 -10.66
CA ILE A 80 -2.29 3.70 -10.30
C ILE A 80 -3.29 3.40 -11.41
N VAL A 81 -2.94 3.67 -12.67
CA VAL A 81 -3.84 3.45 -13.81
C VAL A 81 -4.08 1.96 -14.03
N SER A 82 -3.02 1.13 -14.01
CA SER A 82 -3.13 -0.32 -14.18
C SER A 82 -4.01 -0.95 -13.09
N ALA A 83 -3.70 -0.67 -11.82
CA ALA A 83 -4.47 -1.17 -10.69
C ALA A 83 -5.90 -0.64 -10.68
N GLY A 84 -6.09 0.66 -10.94
CA GLY A 84 -7.40 1.30 -10.97
C GLY A 84 -8.32 0.73 -12.05
N LEU A 85 -7.80 0.52 -13.27
CA LEU A 85 -8.53 -0.16 -14.34
C LEU A 85 -8.88 -1.59 -13.94
N GLY A 86 -7.94 -2.32 -13.33
CA GLY A 86 -8.19 -3.66 -12.82
C GLY A 86 -9.31 -3.69 -11.78
N ILE A 87 -9.37 -2.68 -10.91
CA ILE A 87 -10.42 -2.52 -9.90
C ILE A 87 -11.79 -2.31 -10.53
N ILE A 88 -11.87 -1.43 -11.51
CA ILE A 88 -13.12 -1.15 -12.24
C ILE A 88 -13.64 -2.43 -12.90
N VAL A 89 -12.75 -3.16 -13.59
CA VAL A 89 -13.12 -4.39 -14.31
C VAL A 89 -13.54 -5.50 -13.36
N TYR A 90 -12.81 -5.78 -12.28
CA TYR A 90 -13.27 -6.83 -11.35
C TYR A 90 -14.55 -6.40 -10.63
N ASN A 91 -14.77 -5.12 -10.35
CA ASN A 91 -16.01 -4.67 -9.70
C ASN A 91 -17.23 -4.88 -10.62
N TYR A 92 -17.06 -4.72 -11.93
CA TYR A 92 -18.06 -5.13 -12.93
C TYR A 92 -18.31 -6.64 -12.87
N ILE A 93 -17.26 -7.46 -12.82
CA ILE A 93 -17.37 -8.93 -12.69
C ILE A 93 -18.07 -9.33 -11.37
N LYS A 94 -17.77 -8.66 -10.26
CA LYS A 94 -18.43 -8.85 -8.96
C LYS A 94 -19.94 -8.61 -9.07
N TRP A 95 -20.35 -7.55 -9.77
CA TRP A 95 -21.77 -7.28 -10.03
C TRP A 95 -22.43 -8.41 -10.82
N ALA A 96 -21.75 -8.94 -11.83
CA ALA A 96 -22.29 -10.08 -12.59
C ALA A 96 -22.48 -11.32 -11.71
N PHE A 97 -21.51 -11.66 -10.84
CA PHE A 97 -21.68 -12.74 -9.88
C PHE A 97 -22.86 -12.50 -8.93
N PHE A 98 -22.98 -11.28 -8.41
CA PHE A 98 -24.05 -10.92 -7.48
C PHE A 98 -25.43 -11.00 -8.13
N ILE A 99 -25.58 -10.46 -9.34
CA ILE A 99 -26.84 -10.49 -10.10
C ILE A 99 -27.23 -11.94 -10.43
N SER A 100 -26.27 -12.75 -10.91
CA SER A 100 -26.53 -14.17 -11.19
C SER A 100 -27.04 -14.89 -9.94
N TYR A 101 -26.42 -14.62 -8.78
CA TYR A 101 -26.81 -15.21 -7.51
C TYR A 101 -28.21 -14.76 -7.07
N ILE A 102 -28.53 -13.46 -7.15
CA ILE A 102 -29.83 -12.94 -6.73
C ILE A 102 -30.99 -13.54 -7.54
N PHE A 103 -30.80 -13.77 -8.84
CA PHE A 103 -31.89 -14.28 -9.69
C PHE A 103 -31.95 -15.80 -9.80
N ASN A 104 -30.83 -16.50 -9.61
CA ASN A 104 -30.76 -17.95 -9.88
C ASN A 104 -30.18 -18.78 -8.71
N ASP A 105 -29.88 -18.16 -7.56
CA ASP A 105 -29.18 -18.78 -6.42
C ASP A 105 -27.85 -19.46 -6.82
N SER A 106 -27.24 -18.97 -7.90
CA SER A 106 -26.00 -19.49 -8.47
C SER A 106 -25.15 -18.35 -9.01
N TYR A 107 -23.88 -18.28 -8.60
CA TYR A 107 -22.95 -17.23 -9.04
C TYR A 107 -22.59 -17.34 -10.53
N ILE A 108 -22.75 -18.50 -11.16
CA ILE A 108 -22.18 -18.78 -12.50
C ILE A 108 -23.24 -18.97 -13.58
N SER A 109 -24.48 -19.33 -13.23
CA SER A 109 -25.51 -19.75 -14.21
C SER A 109 -25.79 -18.70 -15.30
N ASP A 110 -25.92 -17.43 -14.91
CA ASP A 110 -26.17 -16.31 -15.83
C ASP A 110 -24.97 -15.39 -15.99
N PHE A 111 -23.82 -15.74 -15.40
CA PHE A 111 -22.65 -14.89 -15.36
C PHE A 111 -22.23 -14.38 -16.74
N THR A 112 -22.08 -15.29 -17.71
CA THR A 112 -21.64 -14.93 -19.06
C THR A 112 -22.62 -13.97 -19.72
N LYS A 113 -23.92 -14.25 -19.63
CA LYS A 113 -24.99 -13.41 -20.18
C LYS A 113 -24.90 -11.99 -19.59
N ILE A 114 -24.77 -11.89 -18.27
CA ILE A 114 -24.71 -10.60 -17.57
C ILE A 114 -23.45 -9.82 -17.93
N VAL A 115 -22.28 -10.48 -18.00
CA VAL A 115 -21.03 -9.80 -18.34
C VAL A 115 -21.06 -9.25 -19.77
N THR A 116 -21.64 -9.98 -20.72
CA THR A 116 -21.68 -9.60 -22.14
C THR A 116 -22.80 -8.62 -22.50
N ASP A 117 -23.77 -8.42 -21.61
CA ASP A 117 -24.92 -7.53 -21.80
C ASP A 117 -24.95 -6.43 -20.72
N PRO A 118 -24.25 -5.31 -20.93
CA PRO A 118 -24.20 -4.21 -19.98
C PRO A 118 -25.58 -3.59 -19.70
N GLU A 119 -26.47 -3.57 -20.70
CA GLU A 119 -27.82 -3.02 -20.54
C GLU A 119 -28.62 -3.87 -19.54
N TYR A 120 -28.62 -5.18 -19.73
CA TYR A 120 -29.22 -6.12 -18.78
C TYR A 120 -28.60 -6.02 -17.38
N MET A 121 -27.28 -5.84 -17.28
CA MET A 121 -26.61 -5.66 -15.99
C MET A 121 -27.11 -4.39 -15.27
N PHE A 122 -27.14 -3.24 -15.95
CA PHE A 122 -27.57 -1.99 -15.31
C PHE A 122 -29.06 -2.00 -14.96
N ASP A 123 -29.91 -2.61 -15.77
CA ASP A 123 -31.33 -2.76 -15.46
C ASP A 123 -31.56 -3.71 -14.28
N SER A 124 -30.77 -4.78 -14.19
CA SER A 124 -30.75 -5.66 -13.01
C SER A 124 -30.33 -4.90 -11.75
N ILE A 125 -29.31 -4.03 -11.82
CA ILE A 125 -28.88 -3.19 -10.68
C ILE A 125 -30.00 -2.24 -10.27
N LYS A 126 -30.71 -1.60 -11.21
CA LYS A 126 -31.86 -0.73 -10.91
C LYS A 126 -32.99 -1.51 -10.24
N LEU A 127 -33.25 -2.74 -10.71
CA LEU A 127 -34.27 -3.61 -10.14
C LEU A 127 -33.92 -3.98 -8.69
N ILE A 128 -32.68 -4.42 -8.46
CA ILE A 128 -32.15 -4.70 -7.12
C ILE A 128 -32.22 -3.46 -6.24
N ASN A 129 -31.90 -2.27 -6.76
CA ASN A 129 -31.97 -1.03 -6.00
C ASN A 129 -33.41 -0.67 -5.59
N LYS A 130 -34.38 -0.96 -6.44
CA LYS A 130 -35.81 -0.70 -6.19
C LYS A 130 -36.37 -1.59 -5.07
N TYR A 131 -36.00 -2.87 -5.04
CA TYR A 131 -36.56 -3.84 -4.09
C TYR A 131 -35.68 -4.07 -2.86
N GLY A 132 -34.37 -3.82 -2.97
CA GLY A 132 -33.40 -4.07 -1.91
C GLY A 132 -33.10 -5.56 -1.73
N THR A 133 -31.99 -5.87 -1.08
CA THR A 133 -31.57 -7.25 -0.79
C THR A 133 -31.26 -7.50 0.68
N TRP A 134 -31.18 -6.44 1.49
CA TRP A 134 -30.94 -6.52 2.93
C TRP A 134 -31.40 -5.23 3.64
N GLY A 135 -31.66 -5.30 4.94
CA GLY A 135 -32.16 -4.22 5.79
C GLY A 135 -31.28 -3.96 7.02
N PHE A 136 -31.45 -2.81 7.70
CA PHE A 136 -30.82 -2.58 9.02
C PHE A 136 -31.53 -3.33 10.14
N ASN A 137 -32.82 -3.60 9.96
CA ASN A 137 -33.70 -4.40 10.81
C ASN A 137 -34.36 -5.48 9.94
N ASP A 138 -34.93 -6.50 10.58
CA ASP A 138 -35.45 -7.69 9.88
C ASP A 138 -36.63 -7.41 8.94
N ASP A 139 -37.35 -6.30 9.12
CA ASP A 139 -38.64 -6.06 8.43
C ASP A 139 -38.57 -5.18 7.17
N VAL A 140 -37.49 -4.40 6.96
CA VAL A 140 -37.45 -3.41 5.87
C VAL A 140 -36.10 -3.40 5.17
N ALA A 141 -36.11 -3.78 3.89
CA ALA A 141 -34.94 -3.69 3.02
C ALA A 141 -34.55 -2.24 2.72
N VAL A 142 -33.25 -1.97 2.68
CA VAL A 142 -32.71 -0.68 2.22
C VAL A 142 -32.85 -0.60 0.70
N THR A 143 -33.39 0.50 0.19
CA THR A 143 -33.66 0.68 -1.24
C THR A 143 -33.26 2.08 -1.72
N GLY A 144 -33.32 2.30 -3.04
CA GLY A 144 -33.21 3.62 -3.63
C GLY A 144 -31.86 4.29 -3.43
N ALA A 145 -31.89 5.61 -3.20
CA ALA A 145 -30.70 6.44 -3.06
C ALA A 145 -29.78 5.99 -1.91
N VAL A 146 -30.34 5.53 -0.78
CA VAL A 146 -29.54 5.09 0.37
C VAL A 146 -28.69 3.88 -0.01
N LEU A 147 -29.29 2.89 -0.66
CA LEU A 147 -28.57 1.69 -1.10
C LEU A 147 -27.51 2.02 -2.17
N ALA A 148 -27.81 2.94 -3.08
CA ALA A 148 -26.85 3.40 -4.10
C ALA A 148 -25.64 4.10 -3.47
N VAL A 149 -25.86 4.95 -2.45
CA VAL A 149 -24.77 5.61 -1.71
C VAL A 149 -23.89 4.58 -1.01
N ILE A 150 -24.47 3.55 -0.38
CA ILE A 150 -23.69 2.48 0.26
C ILE A 150 -22.77 1.79 -0.76
N TRP A 151 -23.30 1.40 -1.92
CA TRP A 151 -22.47 0.77 -2.96
C TRP A 151 -21.34 1.66 -3.47
N ILE A 152 -21.61 2.97 -3.64
CA ILE A 152 -20.57 3.94 -4.02
C ILE A 152 -19.50 4.03 -2.93
N VAL A 153 -19.90 4.13 -1.66
CA VAL A 153 -18.97 4.19 -0.52
C VAL A 153 -18.15 2.91 -0.41
N GLU A 154 -18.74 1.73 -0.56
CA GLU A 154 -18.02 0.45 -0.58
C GLU A 154 -16.96 0.42 -1.68
N PHE A 155 -17.32 0.85 -2.89
CA PHE A 155 -16.37 0.93 -4.01
C PHE A 155 -15.23 1.91 -3.72
N LEU A 156 -15.54 3.11 -3.19
CA LEU A 156 -14.54 4.13 -2.87
C LEU A 156 -13.60 3.69 -1.74
N ILE A 157 -14.12 3.01 -0.71
CA ILE A 157 -13.31 2.43 0.35
C ILE A 157 -12.35 1.40 -0.22
N LEU A 158 -12.86 0.46 -1.03
CA LEU A 158 -12.02 -0.56 -1.63
C LEU A 158 -10.91 0.06 -2.48
N LEU A 159 -11.27 0.93 -3.42
CA LEU A 159 -10.34 1.63 -4.29
C LEU A 159 -9.30 2.44 -3.48
N GLY A 160 -9.76 3.21 -2.50
CA GLY A 160 -8.92 4.05 -1.66
C GLY A 160 -7.92 3.24 -0.83
N VAL A 161 -8.38 2.19 -0.16
CA VAL A 161 -7.53 1.31 0.66
C VAL A 161 -6.53 0.56 -0.23
N HIS A 162 -6.97 0.04 -1.38
CA HIS A 162 -6.09 -0.64 -2.33
C HIS A 162 -4.94 0.24 -2.79
N LEU A 163 -5.25 1.45 -3.28
CA LEU A 163 -4.25 2.39 -3.77
C LEU A 163 -3.34 2.90 -2.65
N ALA A 164 -3.85 3.04 -1.42
CA ALA A 164 -3.05 3.43 -0.26
C ALA A 164 -1.98 2.37 0.06
N VAL A 165 -2.37 1.09 0.16
CA VAL A 165 -1.42 -0.01 0.42
C VAL A 165 -0.41 -0.16 -0.71
N LEU A 166 -0.84 -0.02 -1.96
CA LEU A 166 0.02 -0.12 -3.15
C LEU A 166 1.09 0.99 -3.21
N LYS A 167 0.75 2.20 -2.77
CA LYS A 167 1.66 3.35 -2.74
C LYS A 167 2.85 3.13 -1.80
N ASP A 168 2.63 2.46 -0.66
CA ASP A 168 3.67 2.33 0.36
C ASP A 168 4.72 1.29 -0.02
N GLY A 169 4.30 0.15 -0.56
CA GLY A 169 5.25 -0.93 -0.85
C GLY A 169 6.01 -0.80 -2.19
N SER A 170 5.56 0.04 -3.11
CA SER A 170 6.30 0.38 -4.36
C SER A 170 7.30 1.53 -4.20
N SER A 171 7.49 2.02 -2.97
CA SER A 171 8.27 3.24 -2.73
C SER A 171 9.78 3.03 -2.60
N VAL A 172 10.25 1.80 -2.38
CA VAL A 172 11.69 1.47 -2.23
C VAL A 172 12.52 2.01 -3.40
N PRO A 173 13.73 2.56 -3.19
CA PRO A 173 14.57 3.03 -4.28
C PRO A 173 14.90 1.91 -5.26
N PHE A 174 14.90 2.23 -6.54
CA PHE A 174 15.34 1.33 -7.59
C PHE A 174 16.70 1.79 -8.11
N ILE A 175 17.66 0.89 -8.13
CA ILE A 175 19.04 1.13 -8.52
C ILE A 175 19.17 0.72 -9.98
N GLU A 176 19.27 1.72 -10.86
CA GLU A 176 19.20 1.51 -12.32
C GLU A 176 20.40 0.72 -12.84
N SER A 177 21.59 0.95 -12.27
CA SER A 177 22.84 0.27 -12.64
C SER A 177 22.79 -1.23 -12.36
N GLU A 178 22.08 -1.64 -11.31
CA GLU A 178 21.93 -3.04 -10.89
C GLU A 178 20.63 -3.69 -11.39
N ASN A 179 19.72 -2.90 -11.98
CA ASN A 179 18.36 -3.33 -12.34
C ASN A 179 17.66 -4.01 -11.15
N ALA A 180 17.84 -3.50 -9.93
CA ALA A 180 17.35 -4.10 -8.70
C ALA A 180 16.76 -3.04 -7.76
N TRP A 181 15.88 -3.46 -6.86
CA TRP A 181 15.46 -2.61 -5.74
C TRP A 181 16.60 -2.53 -4.73
N ALA A 182 16.80 -1.36 -4.13
CA ALA A 182 17.83 -1.15 -3.12
C ALA A 182 17.64 -2.12 -1.95
N HIS A 183 18.76 -2.65 -1.47
CA HIS A 183 18.80 -3.52 -0.30
C HIS A 183 18.60 -2.67 0.95
N LYS A 184 17.61 -3.02 1.78
CA LYS A 184 17.48 -2.41 3.10
C LYS A 184 18.47 -3.11 4.04
N SER A 185 19.34 -2.36 4.69
CA SER A 185 20.24 -2.89 5.72
C SER A 185 19.46 -3.53 6.86
N ASN A 186 19.98 -4.61 7.44
CA ASN A 186 19.37 -5.28 8.59
C ASN A 186 19.60 -4.53 9.90
N VAL A 187 20.36 -3.44 9.86
CA VAL A 187 20.70 -2.58 11.00
C VAL A 187 19.88 -1.30 10.92
N THR A 188 19.19 -0.99 12.02
CA THR A 188 18.66 0.35 12.28
C THR A 188 19.63 1.06 13.19
N PHE A 189 20.06 2.26 12.81
CA PHE A 189 20.92 3.10 13.65
C PHE A 189 20.06 4.02 14.50
N TYR A 190 20.42 4.16 15.76
CA TYR A 190 19.71 4.97 16.74
C TYR A 190 20.52 6.22 17.07
N ALA A 191 19.84 7.35 17.12
CA ALA A 191 20.39 8.62 17.52
C ALA A 191 19.56 9.22 18.67
N THR A 192 20.22 9.96 19.56
CA THR A 192 19.54 10.76 20.59
C THR A 192 18.49 11.64 19.94
N TYR A 193 17.39 11.88 20.64
CA TYR A 193 16.32 12.70 20.10
C TYR A 193 16.79 14.09 19.69
N PHE A 194 16.40 14.47 18.49
CA PHE A 194 16.43 15.84 17.97
C PHE A 194 15.24 16.02 17.01
N SER A 195 14.81 17.26 16.81
CA SER A 195 13.79 17.58 15.79
C SER A 195 14.41 17.45 14.40
N VAL A 196 14.08 16.35 13.70
CA VAL A 196 14.56 16.09 12.33
C VAL A 196 13.98 17.15 11.38
N ASN A 197 12.76 17.62 11.63
CA ASN A 197 12.17 18.70 10.84
C ASN A 197 12.97 20.00 10.93
N GLU A 198 13.39 20.41 12.13
CA GLU A 198 14.18 21.63 12.32
C GLU A 198 15.62 21.46 11.81
N MET A 199 16.19 20.26 11.94
CA MET A 199 17.55 19.97 11.48
C MET A 199 17.66 19.61 10.00
N ARG A 200 16.53 19.45 9.28
CA ARG A 200 16.51 18.96 7.89
C ARG A 200 17.50 19.69 6.98
N GLY A 201 17.47 21.03 6.97
CA GLY A 201 18.36 21.80 6.10
C GLY A 201 19.85 21.60 6.42
N ARG A 202 20.20 21.39 7.69
CA ARG A 202 21.58 21.10 8.11
C ARG A 202 22.00 19.68 7.70
N ILE A 203 21.10 18.71 7.83
CA ILE A 203 21.35 17.32 7.40
C ILE A 203 21.51 17.26 5.88
N GLU A 204 20.69 17.98 5.11
CA GLU A 204 20.77 18.05 3.65
C GLU A 204 22.10 18.66 3.17
N GLN A 205 22.64 19.65 3.91
CA GLN A 205 23.93 20.28 3.61
C GLN A 205 25.13 19.42 4.05
N ASN A 206 25.05 18.80 5.23
CA ASN A 206 26.10 17.95 5.78
C ASN A 206 25.52 16.73 6.50
N PRO A 207 25.34 15.60 5.80
CA PRO A 207 24.74 14.39 6.40
C PRO A 207 25.55 13.79 7.54
N LYS A 208 26.87 14.09 7.63
CA LYS A 208 27.73 13.59 8.70
C LYS A 208 27.31 14.08 10.08
N ILE A 209 26.55 15.18 10.16
CA ILE A 209 26.02 15.68 11.43
C ILE A 209 25.19 14.63 12.17
N LEU A 210 24.58 13.69 11.45
CA LEU A 210 23.83 12.58 12.06
C LEU A 210 24.73 11.73 12.96
N LEU A 211 26.01 11.57 12.59
CA LEU A 211 26.98 10.78 13.34
C LEU A 211 27.14 11.32 14.75
N ASP A 212 27.09 12.63 14.97
CA ASP A 212 27.28 13.26 16.29
C ASP A 212 26.22 12.82 17.31
N TYR A 213 25.04 12.41 16.83
CA TYR A 213 23.91 12.00 17.67
C TYR A 213 23.77 10.49 17.82
N ILE A 214 24.53 9.69 17.05
CA ILE A 214 24.44 8.24 17.11
C ILE A 214 24.82 7.72 18.50
N GLN A 215 23.97 6.85 19.05
CA GLN A 215 24.15 6.20 20.35
C GLN A 215 23.74 4.72 20.27
N SER A 216 24.12 3.96 21.30
CA SER A 216 23.76 2.54 21.43
C SER A 216 22.25 2.38 21.57
N PRO A 217 21.62 1.35 20.93
CA PRO A 217 20.19 1.12 21.04
C PRO A 217 19.71 0.93 22.48
N THR A 218 20.53 0.28 23.31
CA THR A 218 20.21 -0.10 24.70
C THR A 218 19.81 1.10 25.56
N ASP A 219 20.36 2.28 25.27
CA ASP A 219 20.14 3.49 26.06
C ASP A 219 18.86 4.25 25.67
N LEU A 220 18.29 3.95 24.49
CA LEU A 220 17.28 4.77 23.84
C LEU A 220 15.91 4.11 23.70
N TYR A 221 15.78 2.81 23.93
CA TYR A 221 14.53 2.06 23.69
C TYR A 221 13.29 2.65 24.38
N SER A 222 13.44 3.15 25.61
CA SER A 222 12.33 3.71 26.41
C SER A 222 12.23 5.24 26.33
N GLN A 223 13.00 5.89 25.46
CA GLN A 223 13.05 7.33 25.31
C GLN A 223 12.68 7.73 23.89
N ASN A 224 12.29 8.99 23.69
CA ASN A 224 12.21 9.53 22.34
C ASN A 224 13.60 9.45 21.70
N HIS A 225 13.65 9.10 20.43
CA HIS A 225 14.90 8.94 19.69
C HIS A 225 14.68 9.13 18.20
N VAL A 226 15.76 9.11 17.43
CA VAL A 226 15.73 9.12 15.97
C VAL A 226 16.22 7.77 15.45
N GLU A 227 15.52 7.22 14.47
CA GLU A 227 15.93 6.03 13.74
C GLU A 227 16.40 6.38 12.34
N ILE A 228 17.53 5.78 11.94
CA ILE A 228 18.09 5.89 10.61
C ILE A 228 18.15 4.49 10.00
N ASN A 229 17.47 4.31 8.87
CA ASN A 229 17.50 3.07 8.09
C ASN A 229 18.25 3.33 6.78
N ILE A 230 19.18 2.46 6.41
CA ILE A 230 19.95 2.58 5.16
C ILE A 230 19.35 1.65 4.09
N PHE A 231 19.31 2.16 2.87
CA PHE A 231 19.03 1.45 1.62
C PHE A 231 20.21 1.63 0.69
N HIS A 232 20.75 0.57 0.10
CA HIS A 232 22.00 0.63 -0.65
C HIS A 232 22.03 -0.29 -1.88
N SER A 233 22.93 0.04 -2.81
CA SER A 233 23.41 -0.85 -3.88
C SER A 233 24.27 -1.96 -3.30
N SER A 234 24.48 -3.04 -4.06
CA SER A 234 25.37 -4.15 -3.65
C SER A 234 26.78 -3.66 -3.29
N ASP A 235 27.27 -2.63 -3.98
CA ASP A 235 28.60 -2.04 -3.80
C ASP A 235 28.65 -0.77 -2.91
N PHE A 236 27.51 -0.32 -2.39
CA PHE A 236 27.34 0.94 -1.65
C PHE A 236 27.77 2.21 -2.42
N ASN A 237 27.78 2.20 -3.75
CA ASN A 237 27.98 3.41 -4.54
C ASN A 237 26.71 4.29 -4.60
N GLU A 238 25.54 3.68 -4.53
CA GLU A 238 24.25 4.38 -4.39
C GLU A 238 23.63 4.05 -3.03
N ASN A 239 23.44 5.08 -2.19
CA ASN A 239 22.89 4.91 -0.85
C ASN A 239 21.81 5.95 -0.59
N TYR A 240 20.80 5.53 0.15
CA TYR A 240 19.67 6.32 0.57
C TYR A 240 19.37 6.04 2.05
N ILE A 241 18.92 7.04 2.78
CA ILE A 241 18.52 6.88 4.18
C ILE A 241 17.09 7.35 4.42
N ASP A 242 16.40 6.63 5.29
CA ASP A 242 15.18 7.10 5.95
C ASP A 242 15.54 7.58 7.35
N VAL A 243 15.14 8.81 7.70
CA VAL A 243 15.31 9.38 9.04
C VAL A 243 13.93 9.59 9.66
N SER A 244 13.69 8.92 10.78
CA SER A 244 12.39 8.88 11.45
C SER A 244 12.50 9.34 12.89
N GLU A 245 11.57 10.18 13.33
CA GLU A 245 11.40 10.52 14.74
C GLU A 245 10.55 9.44 15.42
N VAL A 246 10.98 9.01 16.59
CA VAL A 246 10.31 8.01 17.40
C VAL A 246 9.88 8.66 18.70
N THR A 247 8.59 8.65 18.94
CA THR A 247 7.99 9.10 20.20
C THR A 247 7.57 7.90 21.01
N VAL A 248 8.11 7.77 22.22
CA VAL A 248 7.77 6.71 23.17
C VAL A 248 6.87 7.30 24.25
N THR A 249 5.67 6.77 24.39
CA THR A 249 4.72 7.18 25.43
C THR A 249 4.41 6.01 26.35
N LYS A 250 4.45 6.24 27.68
CA LYS A 250 4.08 5.23 28.68
C LYS A 250 2.62 5.40 29.06
N LYS A 251 1.77 4.41 28.73
CA LYS A 251 0.36 4.36 29.18
C LYS A 251 0.11 3.05 29.93
N LYS A 252 -0.34 3.16 31.19
CA LYS A 252 -0.88 2.06 32.02
C LYS A 252 -0.18 0.70 31.76
N SER A 253 1.11 0.62 32.09
CA SER A 253 2.01 -0.55 31.95
C SER A 253 2.40 -1.01 30.54
N LYS A 254 1.98 -0.34 29.47
CA LYS A 254 2.43 -0.62 28.09
C LYS A 254 3.15 0.60 27.49
N GLU A 255 4.29 0.36 26.87
CA GLU A 255 4.97 1.36 26.03
C GLU A 255 4.28 1.40 24.66
N ASP A 256 3.83 2.58 24.26
CA ASP A 256 3.29 2.85 22.94
C ASP A 256 4.30 3.68 22.14
N ARG A 257 4.55 3.25 20.91
CA ARG A 257 5.63 3.75 20.06
C ARG A 257 5.04 4.32 18.78
N SER A 258 5.23 5.62 18.57
CA SER A 258 4.86 6.30 17.33
C SER A 258 6.09 6.60 16.51
N VAL A 259 6.13 6.16 15.25
CA VAL A 259 7.24 6.41 14.34
C VAL A 259 6.77 7.33 13.21
N LYS A 260 7.36 8.52 13.12
CA LYS A 260 7.08 9.49 12.07
C LYS A 260 8.30 9.63 11.17
N ARG A 261 8.19 9.11 9.94
CA ARG A 261 9.26 9.25 8.94
C ARG A 261 9.29 10.66 8.39
N ILE A 262 10.40 11.37 8.62
CA ILE A 262 10.55 12.79 8.26
C ILE A 262 11.34 12.96 6.97
N MET A 263 12.44 12.24 6.80
CA MET A 263 13.21 12.22 5.57
C MET A 263 13.10 10.82 4.97
N LYS A 264 12.70 10.73 3.70
CA LYS A 264 12.49 9.46 3.01
C LYS A 264 13.40 9.36 1.81
N TYR A 265 14.26 8.34 1.79
CA TYR A 265 15.26 8.07 0.76
C TYR A 265 16.14 9.28 0.41
N PHE A 266 16.66 9.94 1.44
CA PHE A 266 17.66 10.99 1.30
C PHE A 266 18.98 10.39 0.83
N SER A 267 19.54 10.87 -0.28
CA SER A 267 20.76 10.32 -0.87
C SER A 267 21.97 10.69 -0.02
N VAL A 268 22.81 9.70 0.28
CA VAL A 268 24.07 9.90 1.02
C VAL A 268 25.25 9.34 0.25
N SER A 269 26.45 9.81 0.59
CA SER A 269 27.70 9.27 0.06
C SER A 269 28.01 7.92 0.73
N ARG A 270 28.86 7.13 0.06
CA ARG A 270 29.39 5.88 0.62
C ARG A 270 30.14 6.11 1.93
N ASP A 271 30.85 7.23 2.03
CA ASP A 271 31.58 7.65 3.22
C ASP A 271 30.64 7.81 4.43
N VAL A 272 29.52 8.54 4.27
CA VAL A 272 28.50 8.69 5.33
C VAL A 272 27.89 7.33 5.71
N ALA A 273 27.55 6.50 4.72
CA ALA A 273 27.02 5.16 5.00
C ALA A 273 28.04 4.31 5.77
N SER A 274 29.30 4.31 5.36
CA SER A 274 30.38 3.55 6.02
C SER A 274 30.61 4.02 7.45
N SER A 275 30.65 5.33 7.70
CA SER A 275 30.81 5.89 9.04
C SER A 275 29.66 5.53 10.00
N LEU A 276 28.43 5.33 9.49
CA LEU A 276 27.32 4.85 10.32
C LEU A 276 27.57 3.41 10.81
N PHE A 277 27.99 2.53 9.91
CA PHE A 277 28.33 1.14 10.25
C PHE A 277 29.55 1.06 11.19
N GLU A 278 30.58 1.86 10.93
CA GLU A 278 31.77 1.96 11.79
C GLU A 278 31.40 2.40 13.22
N LYS A 279 30.47 3.34 13.38
CA LYS A 279 30.04 3.80 14.71
C LYS A 279 29.31 2.73 15.52
N TYR A 280 28.86 1.66 14.88
CA TYR A 280 28.23 0.48 15.50
C TYR A 280 29.19 -0.72 15.58
N ASP A 281 30.47 -0.53 15.23
CA ASP A 281 31.48 -1.60 15.11
C ASP A 281 31.03 -2.75 14.18
N MET A 282 30.27 -2.43 13.13
CA MET A 282 29.76 -3.41 12.17
C MET A 282 30.43 -3.25 10.80
N PRO A 283 30.74 -4.36 10.10
CA PRO A 283 31.17 -4.28 8.71
C PRO A 283 29.99 -3.89 7.79
N LEU A 284 30.31 -3.31 6.63
CA LEU A 284 29.33 -3.09 5.57
C LEU A 284 28.68 -4.42 5.15
N GLN A 285 27.35 -4.45 5.13
CA GLN A 285 26.56 -5.62 4.73
C GLN A 285 26.45 -5.67 3.20
N ARG A 286 27.49 -6.16 2.52
CA ARG A 286 27.46 -6.34 1.06
C ARG A 286 26.61 -7.56 0.69
N HIS A 287 25.85 -7.43 -0.40
CA HIS A 287 25.01 -8.48 -0.98
C HIS A 287 25.46 -8.80 -2.41
#